data_AF-A0A248TPB2-F1
#
_entry.id   AF-A0A248TPB2-F1
#
_cell.length_a   1.000
_cell.length_b   1.000
_cell.length_c   1.000
_cell.angle_alpha   90.00
_cell.angle_beta   90.00
_cell.angle_gamma   90.00
#
_symmetry.space_group_name_H-M   'P 1'
#
loop_
_entity.id
_entity.type
_entity.pdbx_description
1 polymer ?
#
loop_
_entity_poly.entity_id
_entity_poly.type
_entity_poly.pdbx_seq_one_letter_code
_entity_poly.pdbx_strand_id
1 'polypeptide(L)'
;MSMQSLLTPKRTKGRWVSLDNFFYLICLYATILIAFGLIYIILDLNGHVVLIDETSYGGINFLDRLASGFYFSAVTLFSLGYGDVIPVGLGRMVAMVEALIGYVIPTAFVARVVFNIDNKNDQ
;
A
#
# COMPACT_ATOMS: atom_id res chain seq x y z
N MET A 1 -18.82 -36.65 31.13
CA MET A 1 -18.45 -35.25 30.87
C MET A 1 -19.55 -34.64 30.01
N SER A 2 -20.16 -33.55 30.47
CA SER A 2 -21.45 -33.04 29.99
C SER A 2 -21.31 -32.17 28.73
N MET A 3 -22.24 -32.32 27.80
CA MET A 3 -22.43 -31.54 26.54
C MET A 3 -22.47 -30.02 26.75
N GLN A 4 -22.65 -29.55 27.98
CA GLN A 4 -22.63 -28.14 28.37
C GLN A 4 -21.24 -27.50 28.27
N SER A 5 -20.17 -28.30 28.23
CA SER A 5 -18.79 -27.80 28.07
C SER A 5 -18.50 -27.25 26.67
N LEU A 6 -19.31 -27.59 25.65
CA LEU A 6 -19.12 -27.13 24.26
C LEU A 6 -19.76 -25.77 23.98
N LEU A 7 -20.64 -25.30 24.86
CA LEU A 7 -21.40 -24.07 24.69
C LEU A 7 -20.89 -22.93 25.58
N THR A 8 -19.70 -23.06 26.17
CA THR A 8 -19.03 -21.92 26.77
C THR A 8 -18.33 -21.15 25.66
N PRO A 9 -18.85 -19.99 25.22
CA PRO A 9 -18.09 -19.11 24.34
C PRO A 9 -16.85 -18.70 25.14
N LYS A 10 -15.69 -19.24 24.75
CA LYS A 10 -14.39 -18.77 25.23
C LYS A 10 -14.30 -17.33 24.75
N ARG A 11 -14.69 -16.41 25.62
CA ARG A 11 -14.74 -14.97 25.37
C ARG A 11 -13.30 -14.49 25.27
N THR A 12 -12.69 -14.73 24.11
CA THR A 12 -11.36 -14.25 23.77
C THR A 12 -11.44 -12.74 23.85
N LYS A 13 -10.88 -12.20 24.92
CA LYS A 13 -10.78 -10.78 25.21
C LYS A 13 -10.23 -10.14 23.94
N GLY A 14 -11.07 -9.39 23.22
CA GLY A 14 -10.69 -8.73 21.98
C GLY A 14 -9.46 -7.87 22.26
N ARG A 15 -8.30 -8.36 21.82
CA ARG A 15 -7.04 -7.62 21.93
C ARG A 15 -7.16 -6.54 20.86
N TRP A 16 -7.59 -5.36 21.30
CA TRP A 16 -7.56 -4.15 20.49
C TRP A 16 -6.16 -4.07 19.89
N VAL A 17 -6.04 -4.33 18.59
CA VAL A 17 -4.80 -4.11 17.86
C VAL A 17 -4.42 -2.66 18.16
N SER A 18 -3.29 -2.44 18.81
CA SER A 18 -2.91 -1.12 19.31
C SER A 18 -3.03 -0.10 18.18
N LEU A 19 -3.88 0.91 18.36
CA LEU A 19 -4.10 1.96 17.37
C LEU A 19 -2.78 2.57 16.86
N ASP A 20 -1.76 2.61 17.71
CA ASP A 20 -0.40 3.02 17.37
C ASP A 20 0.19 2.25 16.19
N ASN A 21 -0.05 0.93 16.12
CA ASN A 21 0.46 0.08 15.04
C ASN A 21 -0.28 0.35 13.73
N PHE A 22 -1.56 0.75 13.81
CA PHE A 22 -2.36 1.16 12.66
C PHE A 22 -1.94 2.53 12.13
N PHE A 23 -1.70 3.51 13.01
CA PHE A 23 -1.11 4.79 12.60
C PHE A 23 0.27 4.61 11.97
N TYR A 24 1.11 3.74 12.54
CA TYR A 24 2.40 3.40 11.96
C TYR A 24 2.27 2.84 10.53
N LEU A 25 1.31 1.93 10.30
CA LEU A 25 1.01 1.44 8.95
C LEU A 25 0.60 2.54 7.99
N ILE A 26 -0.34 3.41 8.39
CA ILE A 26 -0.81 4.50 7.54
C ILE A 26 0.37 5.40 7.15
N CYS A 27 1.21 5.77 8.12
CA CYS A 27 2.41 6.56 7.85
C CYS A 27 3.37 5.84 6.90
N LEU A 28 3.57 4.53 7.08
CA LEU A 28 4.42 3.72 6.19
C LEU A 28 3.88 3.69 4.76
N TYR A 29 2.57 3.48 4.57
CA TYR A 29 1.95 3.54 3.24
C TYR A 29 2.07 4.93 2.64
N ALA A 30 1.85 5.99 3.43
CA ALA A 30 1.94 7.36 2.97
C ALA A 30 3.36 7.72 2.50
N THR A 31 4.41 7.31 3.21
CA THR A 31 5.79 7.60 2.80
C THR A 31 6.17 6.88 1.51
N ILE A 32 5.74 5.64 1.33
CA ILE A 32 6.01 4.85 0.11
C ILE A 32 5.24 5.46 -1.07
N LEU A 33 3.96 5.77 -0.88
CA LEU A 33 3.14 6.45 -1.88
C LEU A 33 3.79 7.77 -2.32
N ILE A 34 4.31 8.55 -1.37
CA ILE A 34 5.00 9.80 -1.70
C ILE A 34 6.32 9.55 -2.44
N ALA A 35 7.10 8.57 -2.00
CA ALA A 35 8.38 8.25 -2.64
C ALA A 35 8.19 7.82 -4.10
N PHE A 36 7.27 6.88 -4.37
CA PHE A 36 7.02 6.39 -5.72
C PHE A 36 6.32 7.43 -6.60
N GLY A 37 5.34 8.17 -6.07
CA GLY A 37 4.74 9.31 -6.76
C GLY A 37 5.79 10.31 -7.25
N LEU A 38 6.75 10.68 -6.40
CA LEU A 38 7.86 11.56 -6.79
C LEU A 38 8.80 10.93 -7.83
N ILE A 39 9.08 9.63 -7.74
CA ILE A 39 9.90 8.93 -8.75
C ILE A 39 9.27 9.02 -10.13
N TYR A 40 7.96 8.78 -10.26
CA TYR A 40 7.28 8.89 -11.56
C TYR A 40 7.39 10.31 -12.14
N ILE A 41 7.23 11.33 -11.30
CA ILE A 41 7.36 12.73 -11.75
C ILE A 41 8.78 13.09 -12.14
N ILE A 42 9.77 12.65 -11.38
CA ILE A 42 11.17 12.90 -11.75
C ILE A 42 11.49 12.24 -13.09
N LEU A 43 11.01 11.03 -13.34
CA LEU A 43 11.22 10.35 -14.63
C LEU A 43 10.50 11.09 -15.78
N ASP A 44 9.27 11.53 -15.55
CA ASP A 44 8.49 12.32 -16.52
C ASP A 44 9.15 13.67 -16.83
N LEU A 45 9.64 14.38 -15.81
CA LEU A 45 10.39 15.64 -15.97
C LEU A 45 11.72 15.48 -16.70
N ASN A 46 12.36 14.32 -16.59
CA ASN A 46 13.57 13.99 -17.37
C ASN A 46 13.27 13.67 -18.84
N GLY A 47 12.01 13.79 -19.27
CA GLY A 47 11.57 13.56 -20.65
C GLY A 47 11.25 12.10 -20.97
N HIS A 48 11.23 11.21 -19.98
CA HIS A 48 10.77 9.84 -20.18
C HIS A 48 9.26 9.76 -20.01
N VAL A 49 8.56 9.33 -21.06
CA VAL A 49 7.15 8.98 -20.94
C VAL A 49 7.04 7.71 -20.10
N VAL A 50 6.59 7.87 -18.85
CA VAL A 50 6.47 6.76 -17.88
C VAL A 50 5.02 6.38 -17.57
N LEU A 51 4.10 7.34 -17.68
CA LEU A 51 2.66 7.14 -17.45
C LEU A 51 1.92 7.67 -18.68
N ILE A 52 0.88 6.94 -19.10
CA ILE A 52 -0.07 7.41 -20.10
C ILE A 52 -1.43 7.42 -19.42
N ASP A 53 -2.08 8.57 -19.45
CA ASP A 53 -3.46 8.77 -19.02
C ASP A 53 -4.26 9.45 -20.13
N GLU A 54 -5.58 9.36 -20.08
CA GLU A 54 -6.46 9.96 -21.11
C GLU A 54 -6.33 11.50 -21.16
N THR A 55 -5.85 12.11 -20.08
CA THR A 55 -5.60 13.55 -19.94
C THR A 55 -4.29 14.02 -20.58
N SER A 56 -3.38 13.10 -20.94
CA SER A 56 -2.02 13.40 -21.44
C SER A 56 -1.96 14.11 -22.80
N TYR A 57 -3.07 14.18 -23.53
CA TYR A 57 -3.10 14.76 -24.88
C TYR A 57 -3.28 16.28 -24.93
N GLY A 58 -3.56 16.95 -23.80
CA GLY A 58 -3.89 18.37 -23.78
C GLY A 58 -3.11 19.17 -22.75
N GLY A 59 -1.90 19.65 -23.09
CA GLY A 59 -1.24 20.79 -22.42
C GLY A 59 -1.38 20.88 -20.90
N ILE A 60 -1.19 19.77 -20.19
CA ILE A 60 -1.47 19.69 -18.75
C ILE A 60 -0.40 20.40 -17.93
N ASN A 61 -0.83 21.05 -16.84
CA ASN A 61 0.05 21.74 -15.91
C ASN A 61 0.90 20.73 -15.12
N PHE A 62 2.01 21.20 -14.56
CA PHE A 62 2.86 20.37 -13.68
C PHE A 62 2.09 19.73 -12.51
N LEU A 63 1.10 20.45 -11.97
CA LEU A 63 0.26 20.00 -10.85
C LEU A 63 -0.60 18.79 -11.24
N ASP A 64 -1.10 18.75 -12.47
CA ASP A 64 -1.93 17.65 -12.97
C ASP A 64 -1.07 16.40 -13.15
N ARG A 65 0.13 16.55 -13.73
CA ARG A 65 1.11 15.46 -13.83
C ARG A 65 1.47 14.92 -12.45
N LEU A 66 1.77 15.80 -11.50
CA LEU A 66 2.05 15.46 -10.10
C LEU A 66 0.91 14.62 -9.51
N ALA A 67 -0.33 15.10 -9.64
CA ALA A 67 -1.51 14.40 -9.16
C ALA A 67 -1.67 13.03 -9.82
N SER A 68 -1.51 12.90 -11.15
CA SER A 68 -1.55 11.62 -11.86
C SER A 68 -0.47 10.65 -11.37
N GLY A 69 0.74 11.12 -11.09
CA GLY A 69 1.83 10.29 -10.55
C GLY A 69 1.53 9.74 -9.15
N PHE A 70 1.04 10.59 -8.25
CA PHE A 70 0.60 10.17 -6.91
C PHE A 70 -0.62 9.24 -6.97
N TYR A 71 -1.56 9.52 -7.85
CA TYR A 71 -2.74 8.69 -8.08
C TYR A 71 -2.34 7.30 -8.58
N PHE A 72 -1.48 7.21 -9.59
CA PHE A 72 -0.98 5.95 -10.11
C PHE A 72 -0.22 5.16 -9.04
N SER A 73 0.61 5.83 -8.24
CA SER A 73 1.30 5.22 -7.10
C SER A 73 0.31 4.61 -6.10
N ALA A 74 -0.74 5.34 -5.71
CA ALA A 74 -1.78 4.83 -4.82
C ALA A 74 -2.50 3.60 -5.42
N VAL A 75 -2.92 3.69 -6.68
CA VAL A 75 -3.62 2.62 -7.39
C VAL A 75 -2.75 1.36 -7.52
N THR A 76 -1.44 1.52 -7.69
CA THR A 76 -0.48 0.42 -7.80
C THR A 76 -0.14 -0.18 -6.44
N LEU A 77 0.17 0.66 -5.45
CA LEU A 77 0.55 0.24 -4.10
C LEU A 77 -0.58 -0.52 -3.39
N PHE A 78 -1.83 -0.10 -3.60
CA PHE A 78 -3.00 -0.81 -3.07
C PHE A 78 -3.53 -1.91 -4.02
N SER A 79 -2.84 -2.16 -5.14
CA SER A 79 -3.23 -3.18 -6.13
C SER A 79 -4.66 -2.99 -6.67
N LEU A 80 -5.13 -1.74 -6.76
CA LEU A 80 -6.45 -1.40 -7.32
C LEU A 80 -6.45 -1.56 -8.84
N GLY A 81 -5.41 -1.05 -9.50
CA GLY A 81 -5.19 -1.25 -10.93
C GLY A 81 -6.38 -0.91 -11.84
N TYR A 82 -7.01 0.26 -11.68
CA TYR A 82 -8.21 0.64 -12.45
C TYR A 82 -7.99 0.66 -13.97
N GLY A 83 -6.76 0.86 -14.42
CA GLY A 83 -6.39 0.80 -15.84
C GLY A 83 -6.59 2.11 -16.61
N ASP A 84 -6.96 3.18 -15.91
CA ASP A 84 -7.09 4.55 -16.41
C ASP A 84 -5.73 5.25 -16.59
N VAL A 85 -4.77 4.92 -15.73
CA VAL A 85 -3.37 5.32 -15.87
C VAL A 85 -2.52 4.07 -16.04
N ILE A 86 -1.79 3.99 -17.16
CA ILE A 86 -0.99 2.81 -17.51
C ILE A 86 0.51 3.15 -17.54
N PRO A 87 1.37 2.32 -16.91
CA PRO A 87 2.80 2.52 -16.93
C PRO A 87 3.39 2.05 -18.26
N VAL A 88 4.29 2.86 -18.81
CA VAL A 88 5.02 2.58 -20.04
C VAL A 88 6.52 2.82 -19.87
N GLY A 89 7.32 2.28 -20.79
CA GLY A 89 8.78 2.42 -20.76
C GLY A 89 9.38 1.98 -19.42
N LEU A 90 10.19 2.86 -18.82
CA LEU A 90 10.83 2.63 -17.52
C LEU A 90 9.84 2.59 -16.35
N GLY A 91 8.66 3.22 -16.49
CA GLY A 91 7.61 3.22 -15.48
C GLY A 91 7.12 1.82 -15.13
N ARG A 92 7.21 0.87 -16.08
CA ARG A 92 6.83 -0.54 -15.83
C ARG A 92 7.70 -1.21 -14.78
N MET A 93 9.02 -1.00 -14.84
CA MET A 93 9.93 -1.59 -13.85
C MET A 93 9.69 -1.02 -12.46
N VAL A 94 9.47 0.30 -12.38
CA VAL A 94 9.15 0.99 -11.13
C VAL A 94 7.82 0.46 -10.56
N ALA A 95 6.78 0.35 -11.39
CA ALA A 95 5.46 -0.14 -10.99
C ALA A 95 5.51 -1.60 -10.50
N MET A 96 6.33 -2.45 -11.11
CA MET A 96 6.51 -3.83 -10.64
C MET A 96 7.10 -3.89 -9.23
N VAL A 97 8.11 -3.06 -8.94
CA VAL A 97 8.72 -2.99 -7.61
C VAL A 97 7.74 -2.41 -6.60
N GLU A 98 7.01 -1.37 -6.98
CA GLU A 98 5.98 -0.75 -6.13
C GLU A 98 4.87 -1.73 -5.77
N ALA A 99 4.34 -2.46 -6.75
CA ALA A 99 3.31 -3.47 -6.52
C ALA A 99 3.81 -4.59 -5.59
N LEU A 100 5.05 -5.06 -5.78
CA LEU A 100 5.66 -6.05 -4.89
C LEU A 100 5.73 -5.56 -3.45
N ILE A 101 6.17 -4.31 -3.24
CA ILE A 101 6.21 -3.68 -1.92
C ILE A 101 4.80 -3.59 -1.32
N GLY A 102 3.80 -3.19 -2.11
CA GLY A 102 2.40 -3.13 -1.72
C GLY A 102 1.86 -4.45 -1.15
N TYR A 103 2.26 -5.59 -1.73
CA TYR A 103 1.92 -6.92 -1.23
C TYR A 103 2.69 -7.35 0.04
N VAL A 104 3.93 -6.90 0.18
CA VAL A 104 4.80 -7.29 1.31
C VAL A 104 4.37 -6.60 2.60
N ILE A 105 3.98 -5.32 2.55
CA ILE A 105 3.62 -4.54 3.75
C ILE A 105 2.51 -5.19 4.61
N PRO A 106 1.32 -5.55 4.06
CA PRO A 106 0.24 -6.08 4.89
C PRO A 106 0.60 -7.46 5.44
N THR A 107 1.29 -8.28 4.65
CA THR A 107 1.81 -9.59 5.07
C THR A 107 2.78 -9.46 6.25
N ALA A 108 3.76 -8.57 6.12
CA ALA A 108 4.75 -8.31 7.17
C ALA A 108 4.11 -7.75 8.44
N PHE A 109 3.10 -6.89 8.30
CA PHE A 109 2.35 -6.37 9.44
C PHE A 109 1.59 -7.46 10.18
N VAL A 110 0.85 -8.31 9.46
CA VAL A 110 0.12 -9.43 10.07
C VAL A 110 1.08 -10.37 10.78
N ALA A 111 2.19 -10.76 10.13
CA ALA A 111 3.23 -11.58 10.75
C ALA A 111 3.74 -10.96 12.06
N ARG A 112 4.08 -9.65 12.04
CA ARG A 112 4.53 -8.93 13.23
C ARG A 112 3.48 -8.94 14.34
N VAL A 113 2.20 -8.73 14.02
CA VAL A 113 1.12 -8.73 15.01
C VAL A 113 0.96 -10.12 15.63
N VAL A 114 0.99 -11.18 14.83
CA VAL A 114 0.89 -12.58 15.31
C VAL A 114 2.07 -12.95 16.21
N PHE A 115 3.31 -12.74 15.76
CA PHE A 115 4.49 -13.09 16.56
C PHE A 115 4.62 -12.26 17.86
N ASN A 116 4.15 -11.01 17.86
CA ASN A 116 4.11 -10.17 19.07
C ASN A 116 2.98 -10.60 20.04
N ILE A 117 1.97 -11.32 19.55
CA ILE A 117 0.98 -11.95 20.43
C ILE A 117 1.63 -13.14 21.17
N ASP A 118 2.35 -13.99 20.45
CA ASP A 118 2.96 -15.22 21.00
C ASP A 118 4.01 -14.89 22.07
N ASN A 119 4.93 -13.97 21.80
CA ASN A 119 5.96 -13.55 22.78
C ASN A 119 5.40 -12.96 24.09
N LYS A 120 4.12 -12.52 24.09
CA LYS A 120 3.46 -11.97 25.29
C LYS A 120 2.68 -13.01 26.09
N ASN A 121 2.47 -14.22 25.54
CA ASN A 121 1.79 -15.32 26.22
C ASN A 121 2.76 -16.26 26.94
N ASP A 122 4.06 -16.20 26.60
CA ASP A 122 5.14 -16.96 27.24
C ASP A 122 5.84 -16.19 28.39
N GLN A 123 5.28 -15.04 28.79
CA GLN A 123 5.65 -14.26 29.99
C GLN A 123 4.45 -14.14 30.93
#